data_AF-A0A9P0XH54-F1
#
_entry.id   AF-A0A9P0XH54-F1
#
_cell.length_a   1.000
_cell.length_b   1.000
_cell.length_c   1.000
_cell.angle_alpha   90.00
_cell.angle_beta   90.00
_cell.angle_gamma   90.00
#
_symmetry.space_group_name_H-M   'P 1'
#
loop_
_entity.id
_entity.type
_entity.pdbx_description
1 polymer ?
#
loop_
_entity_poly.entity_id
_entity_poly.type
_entity_poly.pdbx_seq_one_letter_code
_entity_poly.pdbx_strand_id
1 'polypeptide(L)'
;MSAAALSWSVARACASGSLAACSCAAPPRAPPRPPRQATSEPHARFKWGGCGDNFHWAERFARQFLDAHEIDIRDGNYEEYEEPTTTELTTLESTTAPPVVILVDDQPAPPNFTTMTPKRKGRRGRKRLPRSPRRGRPTRKRFRERYEYDDRGFRHRNIEYRMAADDPRFDPQVDLQTRLERLRPLIASANLMNVRFGRKTVSSSMRTKCTCHGVSGSCSVRTCWRSLAPLQRTTSELAREAARAGPLRATRRAARAKPRLRYVTPSPDYCEPDTAAGSLGTHGRQCNVSLGNGPGGCGRLCCGRGRKALRHSRLERCHCRYHWCCRVDCQLCRVTSEEHYCN
;
A
#
# COMPACT_ATOMS: atom_id res chain seq x y z
N MET A 1 -0.05 -0.79 -0.85
CA MET A 1 -0.12 -1.51 -2.15
C MET A 1 0.29 -2.97 -1.99
N SER A 2 1.43 -3.26 -1.36
CA SER A 2 1.95 -4.63 -1.19
C SER A 2 0.95 -5.61 -0.58
N ALA A 3 0.27 -5.25 0.51
CA ALA A 3 -0.78 -6.10 1.10
C ALA A 3 -1.95 -6.39 0.15
N ALA A 4 -2.32 -5.41 -0.67
CA ALA A 4 -3.36 -5.57 -1.68
C ALA A 4 -2.89 -6.52 -2.79
N ALA A 5 -1.67 -6.33 -3.29
CA ALA A 5 -1.07 -7.17 -4.33
C ALA A 5 -0.94 -8.63 -3.86
N LEU A 6 -0.43 -8.84 -2.64
CA LEU A 6 -0.28 -10.18 -2.05
C LEU A 6 -1.62 -10.90 -1.94
N SER A 7 -2.64 -10.26 -1.35
CA SER A 7 -3.96 -10.88 -1.25
C SER A 7 -4.62 -11.09 -2.61
N TRP A 8 -4.33 -10.24 -3.60
CA TRP A 8 -4.86 -10.38 -4.96
C TRP A 8 -4.20 -11.54 -5.72
N SER A 9 -2.86 -11.64 -5.69
CA SER A 9 -2.11 -12.66 -6.43
C SER A 9 -2.37 -14.05 -5.86
N VAL A 10 -2.30 -14.18 -4.54
CA VAL A 10 -2.54 -15.45 -3.83
C VAL A 10 -3.95 -15.97 -4.07
N ALA A 11 -4.97 -15.11 -3.94
CA ALA A 11 -6.36 -15.52 -4.16
C ALA A 11 -6.62 -16.05 -5.58
N ARG A 12 -5.95 -15.46 -6.59
CA ARG A 12 -6.03 -15.92 -7.98
C ARG A 12 -5.22 -17.19 -8.20
N ALA A 13 -4.06 -17.32 -7.56
CA ALA A 13 -3.25 -18.53 -7.64
C ALA A 13 -3.96 -19.74 -7.02
N CYS A 14 -4.74 -19.54 -5.95
CA CYS A 14 -5.65 -20.56 -5.42
C CYS A 14 -6.73 -20.98 -6.43
N ALA A 15 -7.29 -20.02 -7.17
CA ALA A 15 -8.34 -20.30 -8.15
C ALA A 15 -7.80 -20.88 -9.46
N SER A 16 -6.55 -20.64 -9.82
CA SER A 16 -5.90 -21.30 -10.97
C SER A 16 -5.35 -22.68 -10.62
N GLY A 17 -5.40 -23.11 -9.35
CA GLY A 17 -4.80 -24.37 -8.90
C GLY A 17 -3.26 -24.32 -8.87
N SER A 18 -2.66 -23.13 -8.88
CA SER A 18 -1.20 -22.97 -8.86
C SER A 18 -0.59 -23.11 -7.47
N LEU A 19 -1.43 -23.12 -6.42
CA LEU A 19 -1.00 -23.30 -5.03
C LEU A 19 -1.71 -24.53 -4.45
N ALA A 20 -0.95 -25.54 -4.04
CA ALA A 20 -1.50 -26.77 -3.45
C ALA A 20 -2.19 -26.52 -2.10
N ALA A 21 -1.76 -25.51 -1.34
CA ALA A 21 -2.28 -25.19 -0.01
C ALA A 21 -3.70 -24.57 0.00
N CYS A 22 -4.28 -24.30 -1.17
CA CYS A 22 -5.61 -23.71 -1.28
C CYS A 22 -6.33 -24.13 -2.56
N SER A 23 -7.65 -23.93 -2.56
CA SER A 23 -8.53 -24.22 -3.69
C SER A 23 -9.44 -23.05 -3.99
N CYS A 24 -10.35 -23.23 -4.97
CA CYS A 24 -11.38 -22.26 -5.32
C CYS A 24 -12.17 -21.76 -4.10
N ALA A 25 -12.64 -20.51 -4.18
CA ALA A 25 -13.54 -19.97 -3.17
C ALA A 25 -14.85 -20.76 -3.10
N ALA A 26 -15.32 -21.03 -1.88
CA ALA A 26 -16.67 -21.56 -1.69
C ALA A 26 -17.73 -20.56 -2.24
N PRO A 27 -18.77 -21.03 -2.93
CA PRO A 27 -19.80 -20.16 -3.46
C PRO A 27 -20.56 -19.46 -2.31
N PRO A 28 -21.00 -18.20 -2.50
CA PRO A 28 -21.82 -17.51 -1.51
C PRO A 28 -23.09 -18.29 -1.18
N ARG A 29 -23.47 -18.33 0.11
CA ARG A 29 -24.65 -19.07 0.61
C ARG A 29 -25.99 -18.60 0.02
N ALA A 30 -26.07 -17.36 -0.45
CA ALA A 30 -27.29 -16.82 -1.07
C ALA A 30 -27.01 -16.34 -2.50
N PRO A 31 -27.90 -16.61 -3.47
CA PRO A 31 -27.90 -15.90 -4.75
C PRO A 31 -28.11 -14.39 -4.50
N PRO A 32 -27.50 -13.50 -5.28
CA PRO A 32 -27.70 -12.07 -5.07
C PRO A 32 -29.16 -11.70 -5.31
N ARG A 33 -29.69 -10.80 -4.48
CA ARG A 33 -31.00 -10.20 -4.75
C ARG A 33 -30.92 -9.43 -6.08
N PRO A 34 -31.92 -9.56 -6.96
CA PRO A 34 -31.94 -8.79 -8.21
C PRO A 34 -31.88 -7.27 -7.89
N PRO A 35 -31.30 -6.45 -8.77
CA PRO A 35 -31.28 -5.01 -8.59
C PRO A 35 -32.72 -4.48 -8.43
N ARG A 36 -32.94 -3.55 -7.50
CA ARG A 36 -34.26 -2.94 -7.23
C ARG A 36 -34.91 -2.27 -8.46
N GLN A 37 -34.13 -1.98 -9.50
CA GLN A 37 -34.56 -1.27 -10.72
C GLN A 37 -34.52 -2.15 -11.97
N ALA A 38 -34.30 -3.46 -11.85
CA ALA A 38 -34.36 -4.34 -13.02
C ALA A 38 -35.83 -4.50 -13.44
N THR A 39 -36.26 -3.72 -14.43
CA THR A 39 -37.51 -3.95 -15.17
C THR A 39 -37.46 -5.35 -15.75
N SER A 40 -38.19 -6.26 -15.11
CA SER A 40 -38.68 -7.54 -15.64
C SER A 40 -37.77 -8.21 -16.69
N GLU A 41 -36.60 -8.70 -16.30
CA GLU A 41 -36.02 -9.86 -16.97
C GLU A 41 -36.44 -11.12 -16.19
N PRO A 42 -37.22 -12.03 -16.80
CA PRO A 42 -37.57 -13.33 -16.21
C PRO A 42 -36.33 -14.22 -15.94
N HIS A 43 -35.15 -13.82 -16.44
CA HIS A 43 -33.90 -14.57 -16.47
C HIS A 43 -32.84 -14.11 -15.44
N ALA A 44 -33.24 -13.39 -14.38
CA ALA A 44 -32.34 -12.96 -13.30
C ALA A 44 -31.76 -14.12 -12.44
N ARG A 45 -32.10 -15.38 -12.75
CA ARG A 45 -31.63 -16.58 -12.06
C ARG A 45 -30.38 -17.13 -12.73
N PHE A 46 -29.22 -16.85 -12.14
CA PHE A 46 -27.99 -17.60 -12.43
C PHE A 46 -27.72 -18.61 -11.32
N LYS A 47 -26.95 -19.65 -11.61
CA LYS A 47 -26.45 -20.58 -10.59
C LYS A 47 -25.01 -20.22 -10.22
N TRP A 48 -24.67 -20.35 -8.93
CA TRP A 48 -23.27 -20.28 -8.52
C TRP A 48 -22.54 -21.51 -9.07
N GLY A 49 -21.34 -21.30 -9.62
CA GLY A 49 -20.49 -22.37 -10.13
C GLY A 49 -19.21 -21.80 -10.72
N GLY A 50 -18.35 -22.66 -11.29
CA GLY A 50 -16.99 -22.27 -11.69
C GLY A 50 -16.06 -22.06 -10.49
N CYS A 51 -14.85 -21.58 -10.75
CA CYS A 51 -13.82 -21.38 -9.74
C CYS A 51 -13.66 -19.90 -9.40
N GLY A 52 -14.09 -19.52 -8.18
CA GLY A 52 -13.94 -18.15 -7.67
C GLY A 52 -12.60 -17.91 -6.99
N ASP A 53 -12.13 -16.66 -7.02
CA ASP A 53 -10.89 -16.24 -6.37
C ASP A 53 -11.01 -16.35 -4.84
N ASN A 54 -10.12 -17.13 -4.20
CA ASN A 54 -10.20 -17.45 -2.77
C ASN A 54 -9.58 -16.35 -1.90
N PHE A 55 -10.25 -15.20 -1.86
CA PHE A 55 -9.79 -14.05 -1.09
C PHE A 55 -9.73 -14.32 0.42
N HIS A 56 -10.63 -15.14 0.97
CA HIS A 56 -10.62 -15.42 2.40
C HIS A 56 -9.34 -16.16 2.83
N TRP A 57 -8.91 -17.15 2.05
CA TRP A 57 -7.63 -17.81 2.30
C TRP A 57 -6.46 -16.83 2.17
N ALA A 58 -6.44 -16.05 1.09
CA ALA A 58 -5.39 -15.07 0.81
C ALA A 58 -5.29 -13.95 1.86
N GLU A 59 -6.41 -13.52 2.44
CA GLU A 59 -6.43 -12.55 3.53
C GLU A 59 -5.81 -13.13 4.81
N ARG A 60 -6.13 -14.38 5.17
CA ARG A 60 -5.53 -15.03 6.35
C ARG A 60 -4.02 -15.17 6.18
N PHE A 61 -3.59 -15.65 5.02
CA PHE A 61 -2.17 -15.76 4.67
C PHE A 61 -1.47 -14.38 4.75
N ALA A 62 -2.05 -13.35 4.11
CA ALA A 62 -1.46 -12.01 4.13
C ALA A 62 -1.42 -11.38 5.53
N ARG A 63 -2.32 -11.75 6.45
CA ARG A 63 -2.28 -11.32 7.85
C ARG A 63 -1.13 -11.98 8.60
N GLN A 64 -0.95 -13.28 8.45
CA GLN A 64 0.18 -13.99 9.07
C GLN A 64 1.52 -13.45 8.56
N PHE A 65 1.61 -13.17 7.26
CA PHE A 65 2.86 -12.71 6.65
C PHE A 65 3.18 -11.23 6.92
N LEU A 66 2.19 -10.33 6.86
CA LEU A 66 2.43 -8.87 6.95
C LEU A 66 2.12 -8.27 8.31
N ASP A 67 1.20 -8.86 9.09
CA ASP A 67 0.77 -8.26 10.35
C ASP A 67 1.61 -8.76 11.54
N ALA A 68 2.21 -9.95 11.47
CA ALA A 68 2.90 -10.58 12.61
C ALA A 68 4.02 -9.68 13.20
N HIS A 69 5.01 -9.33 12.38
CA HIS A 69 6.13 -8.48 12.81
C HIS A 69 5.68 -7.10 13.33
N GLU A 70 4.67 -6.50 12.67
CA GLU A 70 4.15 -5.19 13.07
C GLU A 70 3.36 -5.25 14.39
N ILE A 71 2.75 -6.39 14.72
CA ILE A 71 2.09 -6.61 16.01
C ILE A 71 3.15 -6.67 17.11
N ASP A 72 4.22 -7.43 16.91
CA ASP A 72 5.30 -7.57 17.91
C ASP A 72 5.99 -6.23 18.18
N ILE A 73 6.30 -5.47 17.12
CA ILE A 73 6.86 -4.11 17.26
C ILE A 73 5.92 -3.18 18.03
N ARG A 74 4.62 -3.19 17.69
CA ARG A 74 3.63 -2.32 18.33
C ARG A 74 3.48 -2.63 19.81
N ASP A 75 3.45 -3.91 20.15
CA ASP A 75 3.19 -4.39 21.51
C ASP A 75 4.47 -4.43 22.37
N GLY A 76 5.64 -4.16 21.76
CA GLY A 76 6.93 -4.11 22.45
C GLY A 76 7.53 -5.50 22.71
N ASN A 77 7.12 -6.51 21.95
CA ASN A 77 7.55 -7.90 22.08
C ASN A 77 8.72 -8.25 21.14
N TYR A 78 9.42 -7.25 20.57
CA TYR A 78 10.58 -7.50 19.73
C TYR A 78 11.82 -7.61 20.61
N GLU A 79 12.57 -8.71 20.50
CA GLU A 79 13.93 -8.71 20.99
C GLU A 79 14.77 -7.80 20.09
N GLU A 80 15.52 -6.90 20.72
CA GLU A 80 16.51 -6.07 20.03
C GLU A 80 17.59 -7.02 19.52
N TYR A 81 17.57 -7.30 18.21
CA TYR A 81 18.67 -8.01 17.57
C TYR A 81 19.87 -7.06 17.64
N GLU A 82 20.76 -7.26 18.60
CA GLU A 82 22.11 -6.71 18.54
C GLU A 82 22.75 -7.26 17.26
N GLU A 83 23.07 -6.38 16.31
CA GLU A 83 23.98 -6.74 15.22
C GLU A 83 25.27 -7.23 15.88
N PRO A 84 25.74 -8.46 15.59
CA PRO A 84 27.04 -8.88 16.08
C PRO A 84 28.07 -7.90 15.49
N THR A 85 28.81 -7.23 16.36
CA THR A 85 29.93 -6.38 15.99
C THR A 85 30.84 -7.17 15.06
N THR A 86 31.06 -6.64 13.86
CA THR A 86 32.01 -7.18 12.89
C THR A 86 33.43 -7.03 13.44
N THR A 87 33.83 -7.98 14.27
CA THR A 87 35.21 -8.31 14.61
C THR A 87 35.35 -9.81 14.45
N GLU A 88 35.44 -10.23 13.19
CA GLU A 88 36.25 -11.33 12.67
C GLU A 88 35.79 -11.64 11.24
N LEU A 89 36.28 -10.84 10.29
CA LEU A 89 36.33 -11.25 8.90
C LEU A 89 37.80 -11.52 8.53
N THR A 90 38.35 -12.57 9.11
CA THR A 90 39.49 -13.27 8.53
C THR A 90 38.99 -14.49 7.79
N THR A 91 39.07 -14.39 6.46
CA THR A 91 39.26 -15.48 5.50
C THR A 91 38.29 -16.67 5.59
N LEU A 92 37.22 -16.63 4.79
CA LEU A 92 36.77 -17.83 4.10
C LEU A 92 36.35 -17.50 2.67
N GLU A 93 36.92 -18.25 1.74
CA GLU A 93 36.85 -18.09 0.30
C GLU A 93 35.45 -18.25 -0.27
N SER A 94 35.32 -17.72 -1.48
CA SER A 94 34.19 -17.84 -2.38
C SER A 94 33.88 -19.30 -2.70
N THR A 95 32.76 -19.81 -2.20
CA THR A 95 32.15 -21.03 -2.75
C THR A 95 30.69 -20.76 -3.08
N THR A 96 30.42 -20.82 -4.38
CA THR A 96 29.15 -20.79 -5.07
C THR A 96 28.12 -21.70 -4.37
N ALA A 97 27.02 -21.13 -3.87
CA ALA A 97 25.89 -21.89 -3.33
C ALA A 97 24.59 -21.63 -4.13
N PRO A 98 23.85 -22.68 -4.52
CA PRO A 98 22.66 -22.64 -5.40
C PRO A 98 21.39 -22.10 -4.72
N PRO A 99 20.28 -21.84 -5.45
CA PRO A 99 19.12 -21.13 -4.92
C PRO A 99 18.45 -21.83 -3.74
N VAL A 100 18.07 -21.00 -2.76
CA VAL A 100 17.33 -21.35 -1.55
C VAL A 100 15.98 -21.99 -1.91
N VAL A 101 15.84 -23.28 -1.62
CA VAL A 101 14.56 -23.99 -1.59
C VAL A 101 13.93 -23.73 -0.22
N ILE A 102 12.78 -23.04 -0.19
CA ILE A 102 11.97 -22.89 1.03
C ILE A 102 11.14 -24.17 1.17
N LEU A 103 11.53 -25.05 2.08
CA LEU A 103 10.69 -26.15 2.54
C LEU A 103 9.61 -25.57 3.46
N VAL A 104 8.35 -25.77 3.09
CA VAL A 104 7.19 -25.46 3.92
C VAL A 104 6.97 -26.67 4.83
N ASP A 105 7.23 -26.51 6.12
CA ASP A 105 6.96 -27.56 7.11
C ASP A 105 5.45 -27.61 7.42
N ASP A 106 4.88 -28.80 7.28
CA ASP A 106 3.51 -29.14 7.65
C ASP A 106 3.46 -29.43 9.17
N GLN A 107 2.74 -28.61 9.95
CA GLN A 107 2.36 -28.96 11.32
C GLN A 107 0.85 -28.74 11.55
N PRO A 108 0.14 -29.72 12.16
CA PRO A 108 -1.31 -29.73 12.32
C PRO A 108 -1.80 -28.86 13.48
N ALA A 109 -3.07 -28.49 13.41
CA ALA A 109 -3.75 -27.59 14.35
C ALA A 109 -3.91 -28.16 15.77
N PRO A 110 -3.78 -27.34 16.84
CA PRO A 110 -4.14 -27.75 18.20
C PRO A 110 -5.65 -27.69 18.46
N PRO A 111 -6.18 -28.52 19.40
CA PRO A 111 -7.61 -28.69 19.61
C PRO A 111 -8.26 -27.58 20.46
N ASN A 112 -9.58 -27.46 20.29
CA ASN A 112 -10.49 -26.56 20.99
C ASN A 112 -10.40 -26.69 22.51
N PHE A 113 -10.29 -25.55 23.21
CA PHE A 113 -10.71 -25.44 24.62
C PHE A 113 -11.71 -24.30 24.82
N THR A 114 -12.73 -24.65 25.59
CA THR A 114 -14.00 -23.98 25.81
C THR A 114 -13.87 -22.82 26.81
N THR A 115 -14.61 -21.74 26.51
CA THR A 115 -15.14 -20.66 27.35
C THR A 115 -14.86 -20.66 28.87
N MET A 116 -14.36 -19.52 29.38
CA MET A 116 -14.79 -18.95 30.68
C MET A 116 -14.86 -17.41 30.62
N THR A 117 -16.01 -16.87 31.04
CA THR A 117 -16.30 -15.44 31.22
C THR A 117 -15.90 -14.96 32.63
N PRO A 118 -15.38 -13.74 32.82
CA PRO A 118 -15.33 -13.12 34.14
C PRO A 118 -16.46 -12.10 34.39
N LYS A 119 -16.98 -12.18 35.61
CA LYS A 119 -18.07 -11.42 36.24
C LYS A 119 -17.78 -9.93 36.43
N ARG A 120 -18.83 -9.10 36.38
CA ARG A 120 -18.86 -7.71 36.88
C ARG A 120 -18.62 -7.67 38.39
N LYS A 121 -17.76 -6.76 38.88
CA LYS A 121 -17.76 -6.29 40.28
C LYS A 121 -17.59 -4.77 40.38
N GLY A 122 -18.59 -4.14 41.01
CA GLY A 122 -18.52 -3.09 42.04
C GLY A 122 -17.65 -1.85 41.84
N ARG A 123 -18.31 -0.69 41.73
CA ARG A 123 -17.76 0.64 42.06
C ARG A 123 -17.29 0.68 43.53
N ARG A 124 -16.05 1.12 43.77
CA ARG A 124 -15.63 1.75 45.03
C ARG A 124 -14.89 3.05 44.71
N GLY A 125 -15.37 4.16 45.27
CA GLY A 125 -14.75 5.46 45.14
C GLY A 125 -13.48 5.58 45.99
N ARG A 126 -12.48 6.32 45.49
CA ARG A 126 -11.41 6.89 46.33
C ARG A 126 -11.06 8.31 45.88
N LYS A 127 -11.24 9.19 46.87
CA LYS A 127 -10.66 10.48 47.26
C LYS A 127 -9.77 11.23 46.25
N ARG A 128 -10.10 12.53 46.09
CA ARG A 128 -9.33 13.55 45.37
C ARG A 128 -8.02 13.85 46.11
N LEU A 129 -6.90 13.82 45.40
CA LEU A 129 -5.63 14.41 45.83
C LEU A 129 -5.61 15.92 45.51
N PRO A 130 -4.94 16.76 46.33
CA PRO A 130 -4.85 18.19 46.12
C PRO A 130 -4.02 18.54 44.89
N ARG A 131 -4.41 19.62 44.21
CA ARG A 131 -3.74 20.15 43.02
C ARG A 131 -2.40 20.78 43.40
N SER A 132 -1.32 20.32 42.79
CA SER A 132 -0.02 21.00 42.82
C SER A 132 -0.06 22.32 42.01
N PRO A 133 0.79 23.31 42.35
CA PRO A 133 0.76 24.63 41.74
C PRO A 133 1.08 24.60 40.24
N ARG A 134 0.29 25.34 39.45
CA ARG A 134 0.48 25.51 38.01
C ARG A 134 1.83 26.18 37.72
N ARG A 135 2.84 25.44 37.26
CA ARG A 135 3.89 26.03 36.42
C ARG A 135 3.26 26.37 35.08
N GLY A 136 3.31 27.66 34.72
CA GLY A 136 2.70 28.21 33.52
C GLY A 136 3.16 27.48 32.26
N ARG A 137 2.20 27.11 31.43
CA ARG A 137 2.43 26.62 30.07
C ARG A 137 3.02 27.78 29.26
N PRO A 138 4.19 27.65 28.62
CA PRO A 138 4.72 28.72 27.77
C PRO A 138 3.70 29.02 26.67
N THR A 139 3.21 30.25 26.63
CA THR A 139 2.30 30.69 25.57
C THR A 139 3.08 30.81 24.27
N ARG A 140 2.43 30.42 23.17
CA ARG A 140 2.93 30.41 21.78
C ARG A 140 3.56 31.72 21.29
N LYS A 141 3.41 32.82 22.05
CA LYS A 141 4.02 34.12 21.76
C LYS A 141 5.49 34.22 22.18
N ARG A 142 5.90 33.63 23.32
CA ARG A 142 7.27 33.80 23.86
C ARG A 142 8.36 33.04 23.11
N PHE A 143 8.01 32.01 22.33
CA PHE A 143 8.98 31.29 21.51
C PHE A 143 9.28 31.98 20.17
N ARG A 144 8.53 33.05 19.83
CA ARG A 144 8.63 33.74 18.55
C ARG A 144 9.62 34.92 18.58
N GLU A 145 10.03 35.37 19.77
CA GLU A 145 10.89 36.56 19.94
C GLU A 145 12.40 36.25 20.01
N ARG A 146 12.82 34.97 19.98
CA ARG A 146 14.26 34.61 20.12
C ARG A 146 14.99 34.32 18.79
N TYR A 147 14.30 34.27 17.65
CA TYR A 147 14.94 34.06 16.35
C TYR A 147 14.30 34.94 15.29
N GLU A 148 14.68 36.22 15.28
CA GLU A 148 14.68 37.00 14.04
C GLU A 148 15.89 36.54 13.22
N TYR A 149 15.63 35.75 12.18
CA TYR A 149 16.58 35.53 11.10
C TYR A 149 15.88 35.99 9.82
N ASP A 150 16.36 37.12 9.31
CA ASP A 150 16.18 37.54 7.94
C ASP A 150 16.65 36.39 7.03
N ASP A 151 15.77 35.88 6.18
CA ASP A 151 16.00 35.83 4.73
C ASP A 151 14.81 35.15 4.02
N ARG A 152 14.24 35.85 3.05
CA ARG A 152 13.09 35.41 2.25
C ARG A 152 13.61 34.69 1.01
N GLY A 153 14.02 33.42 1.15
CA GLY A 153 14.44 32.63 -0.01
C GLY A 153 14.53 31.11 0.17
N PHE A 154 14.79 30.64 1.39
CA PHE A 154 15.07 29.22 1.68
C PHE A 154 13.97 28.48 2.46
N ARG A 155 12.73 29.00 2.44
CA ARG A 155 11.62 28.35 3.14
C ARG A 155 11.26 27.03 2.45
N HIS A 156 11.62 25.93 3.12
CA HIS A 156 11.15 24.53 2.94
C HIS A 156 12.00 23.55 2.11
N ARG A 157 13.34 23.64 2.13
CA ARG A 157 14.20 22.55 1.61
C ARG A 157 14.63 21.51 2.65
N ASN A 158 14.82 21.89 3.92
CA ASN A 158 15.15 20.92 4.96
C ASN A 158 13.87 20.27 5.54
N ILE A 159 13.76 18.96 5.34
CA ILE A 159 12.71 18.08 5.88
C ILE A 159 12.52 18.27 7.39
N GLU A 160 13.62 18.48 8.10
CA GLU A 160 13.69 18.77 9.53
C GLU A 160 12.81 19.97 9.92
N TYR A 161 12.87 21.08 9.18
CA TYR A 161 12.07 22.27 9.50
C TYR A 161 10.58 22.09 9.19
N ARG A 162 10.21 21.26 8.20
CA ARG A 162 8.81 20.89 7.97
C ARG A 162 8.29 19.97 9.07
N MET A 163 9.12 19.02 9.49
CA MET A 163 8.85 18.13 10.62
C MET A 163 8.73 18.91 11.95
N ALA A 164 9.52 19.97 12.12
CA ALA A 164 9.46 20.90 13.26
C ALA A 164 8.16 21.68 13.35
N ALA A 165 7.67 22.14 12.19
CA ALA A 165 6.45 22.91 12.11
C ALA A 165 5.19 22.07 12.39
N ASP A 166 5.22 20.77 12.03
CA ASP A 166 4.06 19.88 12.11
C ASP A 166 3.94 19.10 13.43
N ASP A 167 5.05 18.83 14.14
CA ASP A 167 5.03 18.15 15.45
C ASP A 167 5.77 18.98 16.54
N PRO A 168 5.07 19.46 17.59
CA PRO A 168 5.69 20.17 18.71
C PRO A 168 6.73 19.36 19.51
N ARG A 169 6.87 18.06 19.24
CA ARG A 169 7.88 17.16 19.83
C ARG A 169 9.13 17.01 18.96
N PHE A 170 9.20 17.72 17.84
CA PHE A 170 10.37 17.72 16.98
C PHE A 170 11.51 18.47 17.65
N ASP A 171 12.61 17.76 17.90
CA ASP A 171 13.88 18.33 18.32
C ASP A 171 14.85 18.27 17.13
N PRO A 172 15.23 19.42 16.54
CA PRO A 172 16.20 19.46 15.44
C PRO A 172 17.59 18.92 15.81
N GLN A 173 17.87 18.68 17.09
CA GLN A 173 19.16 18.14 17.54
C GLN A 173 19.23 16.61 17.53
N VAL A 174 18.12 15.92 17.26
CA VAL A 174 18.06 14.45 17.21
C VAL A 174 18.09 13.99 15.76
N ASP A 175 19.02 13.10 15.43
CA ASP A 175 19.15 12.54 14.08
C ASP A 175 17.90 11.74 13.66
N LEU A 176 17.74 11.57 12.34
CA LEU A 176 16.56 10.91 11.77
C LEU A 176 16.38 9.46 12.25
N GLN A 177 17.48 8.72 12.46
CA GLN A 177 17.46 7.30 12.81
C GLN A 177 16.93 7.12 14.23
N THR A 178 17.54 7.81 15.21
CA THR A 178 17.09 7.82 16.61
C THR A 178 15.62 8.24 16.73
N ARG A 179 15.17 9.15 15.87
CA ARG A 179 13.77 9.55 15.85
C ARG A 179 12.85 8.47 15.30
N LEU A 180 13.23 7.77 14.24
CA LEU A 180 12.44 6.67 13.67
C LEU A 180 12.30 5.53 14.67
N GLU A 181 13.35 5.22 15.43
CA GLU A 181 13.32 4.24 16.53
C GLU A 181 12.29 4.62 17.59
N ARG A 182 12.29 5.88 18.06
CA ARG A 182 11.29 6.37 19.04
C ARG A 182 9.86 6.30 18.50
N LEU A 183 9.68 6.40 17.18
CA LEU A 183 8.37 6.35 16.53
C LEU A 183 7.97 4.93 16.09
N ARG A 184 8.85 3.93 16.26
CA ARG A 184 8.66 2.57 15.73
C ARG A 184 7.31 1.93 16.11
N PRO A 185 6.81 2.00 17.36
CA PRO A 185 5.49 1.44 17.71
C PRO A 185 4.32 2.17 17.04
N LEU A 186 4.45 3.48 16.82
CA LEU A 186 3.45 4.30 16.15
C LEU A 186 3.45 4.04 14.63
N ILE A 187 4.63 3.84 14.04
CA ILE A 187 4.80 3.43 12.64
C ILE A 187 4.16 2.06 12.44
N ALA A 188 4.42 1.10 13.31
CA ALA A 188 3.82 -0.22 13.24
C ALA A 188 2.28 -0.19 13.32
N SER A 189 1.75 0.65 14.19
CA SER A 189 0.31 0.93 14.25
C SER A 189 -0.25 1.46 12.93
N ALA A 190 0.46 2.38 12.27
CA ALA A 190 0.09 2.92 10.96
C ALA A 190 0.18 1.86 9.87
N ASN A 191 1.24 1.04 9.87
CA ASN A 191 1.43 -0.07 8.92
C ASN A 191 0.27 -1.05 9.00
N LEU A 192 -0.11 -1.50 10.20
CA LEU A 192 -1.28 -2.37 10.42
C LEU A 192 -2.58 -1.77 9.88
N MET A 193 -2.80 -0.47 10.05
CA MET A 193 -3.96 0.22 9.46
C MET A 193 -3.91 0.23 7.93
N ASN A 194 -2.74 0.50 7.35
CA ASN A 194 -2.54 0.61 5.91
C ASN A 194 -2.64 -0.74 5.20
N VAL A 195 -2.07 -1.81 5.78
CA VAL A 195 -2.17 -3.17 5.22
C VAL A 195 -3.61 -3.67 5.28
N ARG A 196 -4.32 -3.42 6.40
CA ARG A 196 -5.75 -3.72 6.52
C ARG A 196 -6.57 -2.97 5.49
N PHE A 197 -6.28 -1.69 5.27
CA PHE A 197 -6.95 -0.90 4.22
C PHE A 197 -6.74 -1.54 2.85
N GLY A 198 -5.49 -1.87 2.49
CA GLY A 198 -5.16 -2.50 1.21
C GLY A 198 -5.92 -3.81 0.96
N ARG A 199 -5.92 -4.73 1.93
CA ARG A 199 -6.69 -5.98 1.84
C ARG A 199 -8.19 -5.70 1.70
N LYS A 200 -8.71 -4.74 2.47
CA LYS A 200 -10.13 -4.37 2.40
C LYS A 200 -10.53 -3.84 1.02
N THR A 201 -9.70 -2.99 0.40
CA THR A 201 -9.92 -2.45 -0.95
C THR A 201 -10.01 -3.58 -1.98
N VAL A 202 -9.17 -4.60 -1.88
CA VAL A 202 -9.23 -5.79 -2.74
C VAL A 202 -10.53 -6.55 -2.55
N SER A 203 -10.88 -6.86 -1.30
CA SER A 203 -12.13 -7.53 -0.93
C SER A 203 -13.37 -6.81 -1.46
N SER A 204 -13.45 -5.48 -1.27
CA SER A 204 -14.59 -4.67 -1.72
C SER A 204 -14.67 -4.54 -3.24
N SER A 205 -13.56 -4.76 -3.94
CA SER A 205 -13.52 -4.70 -5.40
C SER A 205 -14.00 -5.99 -6.09
N MET A 206 -14.25 -7.07 -5.34
CA MET A 206 -14.72 -8.35 -5.88
C MET A 206 -16.06 -8.20 -6.61
N ARG A 207 -16.18 -8.86 -7.76
CA ARG A 207 -17.36 -8.79 -8.64
C ARG A 207 -17.88 -10.18 -8.94
N THR A 208 -19.16 -10.24 -9.30
CA THR A 208 -19.73 -11.45 -9.88
C THR A 208 -19.36 -11.46 -11.37
N LYS A 209 -18.62 -12.48 -11.80
CA LYS A 209 -18.35 -12.77 -13.21
C LYS A 209 -19.23 -13.95 -13.63
N CYS A 210 -19.76 -13.89 -14.84
CA CYS A 210 -20.66 -14.92 -15.37
C CYS A 210 -20.21 -15.38 -16.76
N THR A 211 -20.50 -16.62 -17.10
CA THR A 211 -20.46 -17.14 -18.47
C THR A 211 -21.85 -17.56 -18.91
N CYS A 212 -22.18 -17.25 -20.14
CA CYS A 212 -23.42 -17.64 -20.80
C CYS A 212 -23.16 -18.89 -21.64
N HIS A 213 -24.08 -19.86 -21.56
CA HIS A 213 -23.98 -21.13 -22.27
C HIS A 213 -25.37 -21.67 -22.65
N GLY A 214 -26.29 -20.77 -22.98
CA GLY A 214 -27.55 -21.12 -23.63
C GLY A 214 -27.35 -21.47 -25.12
N VAL A 215 -28.41 -21.96 -25.75
CA VAL A 215 -28.43 -22.31 -27.18
C VAL A 215 -27.90 -21.14 -28.02
N SER A 216 -26.99 -21.45 -28.95
CA SER A 216 -26.30 -20.48 -29.82
C SER A 216 -25.54 -19.36 -29.07
N GLY A 217 -25.06 -19.63 -27.85
CA GLY A 217 -24.33 -18.63 -27.03
C GLY A 217 -25.24 -17.63 -26.30
N SER A 218 -26.55 -17.87 -26.26
CA SER A 218 -27.50 -17.04 -25.51
C SER A 218 -27.25 -17.08 -23.99
N CYS A 219 -27.67 -16.02 -23.29
CA CYS A 219 -27.56 -15.91 -21.82
C CYS A 219 -28.79 -16.42 -21.06
N SER A 220 -29.63 -17.24 -21.69
CA SER A 220 -30.81 -17.86 -21.06
C SER A 220 -30.42 -18.74 -19.87
N VAL A 221 -29.26 -19.40 -19.96
CA VAL A 221 -28.59 -20.10 -18.86
C VAL A 221 -27.20 -19.49 -18.66
N ARG A 222 -26.89 -19.16 -17.41
CA ARG A 222 -25.58 -18.61 -17.01
C ARG A 222 -25.15 -19.10 -15.65
N THR A 223 -23.84 -19.31 -15.53
CA THR A 223 -23.15 -19.71 -14.30
C THR A 223 -22.21 -18.60 -13.89
N CYS A 224 -22.19 -18.27 -12.61
CA CYS A 224 -21.39 -17.16 -12.10
C CYS A 224 -20.55 -17.55 -10.89
N TRP A 225 -19.44 -16.84 -10.70
CA TRP A 225 -18.55 -16.94 -9.55
C TRP A 225 -18.12 -15.54 -9.09
N ARG A 226 -17.56 -15.49 -7.88
CA ARG A 226 -16.90 -14.29 -7.37
C ARG A 226 -15.46 -14.25 -7.88
N SER A 227 -15.08 -13.15 -8.51
CA SER A 227 -13.70 -12.92 -8.96
C SER A 227 -13.25 -11.51 -8.58
N LEU A 228 -11.96 -11.36 -8.32
CA LEU A 228 -11.30 -10.11 -8.06
C LEU A 228 -11.33 -9.24 -9.32
N ALA A 229 -11.53 -7.93 -9.12
CA ALA A 229 -11.34 -6.97 -10.20
C ALA A 229 -9.87 -6.96 -10.68
N PRO A 230 -9.58 -6.45 -11.89
CA PRO A 230 -8.21 -6.18 -12.30
C PRO A 230 -7.50 -5.31 -11.25
N LEU A 231 -6.24 -5.65 -10.94
CA LEU A 231 -5.47 -5.01 -9.88
C LEU A 231 -5.38 -3.48 -10.05
N GLN A 232 -5.39 -3.01 -11.30
CA GLN A 232 -5.41 -1.59 -11.67
C GLN A 232 -6.54 -0.80 -11.01
N ARG A 233 -7.71 -1.42 -10.77
CA ARG A 233 -8.80 -0.76 -10.05
C ARG A 233 -8.41 -0.51 -8.60
N THR A 234 -7.87 -1.53 -7.92
CA THR A 234 -7.35 -1.42 -6.55
C THR A 234 -6.22 -0.40 -6.47
N THR A 235 -5.29 -0.40 -7.43
CA THR A 235 -4.16 0.55 -7.42
C THR A 235 -4.64 1.99 -7.56
N SER A 236 -5.61 2.24 -8.44
CA SER A 236 -6.19 3.58 -8.63
C SER A 236 -6.90 4.09 -7.37
N GLU A 237 -7.61 3.21 -6.65
CA GLU A 237 -8.28 3.55 -5.41
C GLU A 237 -7.28 3.84 -4.29
N LEU A 238 -6.24 3.00 -4.16
CA LEU A 238 -5.14 3.22 -3.22
C LEU A 238 -4.39 4.53 -3.51
N ALA A 239 -4.09 4.84 -4.77
CA ALA A 239 -3.41 6.07 -5.16
C ALA A 239 -4.25 7.32 -4.81
N ARG A 240 -5.56 7.26 -5.07
CA ARG A 240 -6.50 8.33 -4.69
C ARG A 240 -6.55 8.53 -3.17
N GLU A 241 -6.55 7.46 -2.40
CA GLU A 241 -6.53 7.55 -0.94
C GLU A 241 -5.18 8.04 -0.41
N ALA A 242 -4.06 7.60 -1.00
CA ALA A 242 -2.73 8.03 -0.62
C ALA A 242 -2.55 9.55 -0.79
N ALA A 243 -3.09 10.12 -1.88
CA ALA A 243 -3.07 11.57 -2.11
C ALA A 243 -3.84 12.39 -1.04
N ARG A 244 -4.71 11.75 -0.24
CA ARG A 244 -5.49 12.37 0.83
C ARG A 244 -5.18 11.79 2.21
N ALA A 245 -4.14 10.98 2.30
CA ALA A 245 -3.71 10.39 3.57
C ALA A 245 -3.34 11.51 4.54
N GLY A 246 -3.65 11.29 5.82
CA GLY A 246 -3.38 12.26 6.88
C GLY A 246 -2.49 11.66 7.97
N PRO A 247 -1.88 12.49 8.82
CA PRO A 247 -1.02 12.00 9.88
C PRO A 247 -1.83 11.18 10.87
N LEU A 248 -1.20 10.16 11.45
CA LEU A 248 -1.80 9.35 12.50
C LEU A 248 -1.90 10.19 13.78
N ARG A 249 -3.12 10.64 14.09
CA ARG A 249 -3.43 11.36 15.33
C ARG A 249 -3.98 10.40 16.36
N ALA A 250 -3.39 10.39 17.55
CA ALA A 250 -3.91 9.69 18.73
C ALA A 250 -5.21 10.38 19.21
N THR A 251 -6.33 10.09 18.57
CA THR A 251 -7.64 10.63 18.99
C THR A 251 -8.65 9.53 19.21
N ARG A 252 -9.32 9.58 20.36
CA ARG A 252 -10.31 8.59 20.83
C ARG A 252 -11.61 8.53 20.00
N ARG A 253 -11.79 9.41 19.00
CA ARG A 253 -13.04 9.55 18.22
C ARG A 253 -13.04 8.80 16.86
N ALA A 254 -12.00 8.03 16.55
CA ALA A 254 -11.83 7.40 15.24
C ALA A 254 -12.73 6.18 14.94
N ALA A 255 -13.46 5.63 15.93
CA ALA A 255 -14.16 4.35 15.79
C ALA A 255 -15.31 4.30 14.76
N ARG A 256 -15.78 5.46 14.26
CA ARG A 256 -16.86 5.56 13.26
C ARG A 256 -16.43 6.09 11.89
N ALA A 257 -15.15 6.45 11.72
CA ALA A 257 -14.66 6.96 10.45
C ALA A 257 -14.38 5.82 9.46
N LYS A 258 -14.59 6.06 8.16
CA LYS A 258 -14.15 5.14 7.11
C LYS A 258 -12.64 4.85 7.30
N PRO A 259 -12.19 3.61 7.13
CA PRO A 259 -10.76 3.30 7.21
C PRO A 259 -10.04 4.13 6.15
N ARG A 260 -8.93 4.75 6.52
CA ARG A 260 -8.14 5.65 5.67
C ARG A 260 -6.67 5.33 5.82
N LEU A 261 -5.88 5.65 4.80
CA LEU A 261 -4.44 5.57 4.90
C LEU A 261 -3.90 6.63 5.88
N ARG A 262 -2.86 6.25 6.62
CA ARG A 262 -2.23 7.07 7.66
C ARG A 262 -0.71 7.03 7.53
N TYR A 263 -0.06 8.15 7.81
CA TYR A 263 1.39 8.25 7.91
C TYR A 263 1.78 8.79 9.28
N VAL A 264 3.00 8.55 9.74
CA VAL A 264 3.50 9.08 11.02
C VAL A 264 4.41 10.28 10.79
N THR A 265 5.35 10.15 9.86
CA THR A 265 6.30 11.18 9.49
C THR A 265 5.91 11.81 8.14
N PRO A 266 6.10 13.13 7.96
CA PRO A 266 5.92 13.75 6.65
C PRO A 266 6.95 13.21 5.66
N SER A 267 6.62 13.26 4.37
CA SER A 267 7.53 12.81 3.32
C SER A 267 8.75 13.73 3.18
N PRO A 268 9.93 13.17 2.85
CA PRO A 268 11.12 13.95 2.48
C PRO A 268 10.92 14.74 1.20
N ASP A 269 11.86 15.64 0.94
CA ASP A 269 12.04 16.15 -0.43
C ASP A 269 12.71 15.05 -1.27
N TYR A 270 12.12 14.77 -2.43
CA TYR A 270 12.63 13.75 -3.36
C TYR A 270 13.35 14.39 -4.56
N CYS A 271 13.48 15.72 -4.60
CA CYS A 271 14.08 16.42 -5.72
C CYS A 271 15.58 16.16 -5.84
N GLU A 272 16.29 16.23 -4.72
CA GLU A 272 17.72 16.00 -4.62
C GLU A 272 18.02 14.60 -4.03
N PRO A 273 19.20 14.03 -4.32
CA PRO A 273 19.64 12.79 -3.69
C PRO A 273 19.80 12.99 -2.19
N ASP A 274 19.24 12.08 -1.40
CA ASP A 274 19.33 12.03 0.06
C ASP A 274 19.46 10.56 0.46
N THR A 275 20.68 10.14 0.80
CA THR A 275 20.98 8.76 1.18
C THR A 275 20.34 8.37 2.50
N ALA A 276 20.19 9.29 3.46
CA ALA A 276 19.57 9.02 4.76
C ALA A 276 18.07 8.74 4.64
N ALA A 277 17.39 9.43 3.71
CA ALA A 277 15.99 9.16 3.37
C ALA A 277 15.80 8.02 2.34
N GLY A 278 16.89 7.48 1.77
CA GLY A 278 16.85 6.50 0.68
C GLY A 278 16.35 7.09 -0.65
N SER A 279 16.44 8.40 -0.84
CA SER A 279 16.05 9.11 -2.06
C SER A 279 17.22 9.20 -3.04
N LEU A 280 17.04 8.73 -4.27
CA LEU A 280 18.02 8.92 -5.35
C LEU A 280 17.92 10.29 -6.04
N GLY A 281 16.94 11.12 -5.66
CA GLY A 281 16.62 12.36 -6.35
C GLY A 281 15.82 12.17 -7.64
N THR A 282 15.56 13.27 -8.36
CA THR A 282 14.86 13.24 -9.66
C THR A 282 15.71 13.60 -10.87
N HIS A 283 17.02 13.77 -10.68
CA HIS A 283 17.98 13.99 -11.76
C HIS A 283 17.95 12.86 -12.79
N GLY A 284 18.02 13.20 -14.08
CA GLY A 284 18.05 12.23 -15.17
C GLY A 284 16.79 11.39 -15.34
N ARG A 285 15.68 11.67 -14.62
CA ARG A 285 14.43 10.92 -14.77
C ARG A 285 13.67 11.35 -16.03
N GLN A 286 13.12 10.38 -16.75
CA GLN A 286 12.23 10.66 -17.87
C GLN A 286 10.94 11.33 -17.37
N CYS A 287 10.50 12.39 -18.05
CA CYS A 287 9.34 13.18 -17.69
C CYS A 287 8.42 13.43 -18.88
N ASN A 288 7.12 13.63 -18.62
CA ASN A 288 6.15 13.94 -19.67
C ASN A 288 5.86 15.44 -19.73
N VAL A 289 6.09 16.07 -20.87
CA VAL A 289 5.89 17.53 -21.04
C VAL A 289 4.42 17.90 -21.05
N SER A 290 3.56 17.08 -21.66
CA SER A 290 2.12 17.34 -21.78
C SER A 290 1.40 17.35 -20.43
N LEU A 291 1.96 16.72 -19.40
CA LEU A 291 1.37 16.66 -18.06
C LEU A 291 1.68 17.89 -17.18
N GLY A 292 2.59 18.78 -17.59
CA GLY A 292 2.93 19.99 -16.84
C GLY A 292 3.30 19.72 -15.37
N ASN A 293 2.50 20.24 -14.44
CA ASN A 293 2.66 20.04 -12.99
C ASN A 293 1.92 18.81 -12.43
N GLY A 294 1.30 18.01 -13.31
CA GLY A 294 0.66 16.75 -12.95
C GLY A 294 1.66 15.69 -12.49
N PRO A 295 1.18 14.57 -11.92
CA PRO A 295 2.01 13.43 -11.57
C PRO A 295 2.78 12.90 -12.80
N GLY A 296 4.12 12.81 -12.71
CA GLY A 296 4.99 12.42 -13.84
C GLY A 296 5.26 13.52 -14.87
N GLY A 297 4.68 14.71 -14.68
CA GLY A 297 4.92 15.85 -15.56
C GLY A 297 6.26 16.53 -15.27
N CYS A 298 6.92 17.05 -16.31
CA CYS A 298 8.24 17.68 -16.17
C CYS A 298 8.26 18.88 -15.22
N GLY A 299 7.16 19.64 -15.12
CA GLY A 299 7.07 20.80 -14.24
C GLY A 299 7.17 20.44 -12.75
N ARG A 300 6.61 19.28 -12.37
CA ARG A 300 6.70 18.76 -11.00
C ARG A 300 7.91 17.85 -10.79
N LEU A 301 8.22 16.98 -11.76
CA LEU A 301 9.24 15.96 -11.61
C LEU A 301 10.66 16.55 -11.60
N CYS A 302 10.91 17.60 -12.38
CA CYS A 302 12.24 18.20 -12.51
C CYS A 302 12.51 19.33 -11.50
N CYS A 303 11.57 19.61 -10.58
CA CYS A 303 11.76 20.53 -9.46
C CYS A 303 12.30 21.93 -9.84
N GLY A 304 11.95 22.42 -11.04
CA GLY A 304 12.40 23.72 -11.54
C GLY A 304 13.80 23.73 -12.19
N ARG A 305 14.54 22.61 -12.23
CA ARG A 305 15.89 22.52 -12.83
C ARG A 305 15.90 22.54 -14.37
N GLY A 306 14.74 22.50 -15.00
CA GLY A 306 14.60 22.35 -16.45
C GLY A 306 14.70 20.89 -16.89
N ARG A 307 14.84 20.69 -18.21
CA ARG A 307 14.87 19.35 -18.83
C ARG A 307 15.69 19.37 -20.12
N LYS A 308 16.35 18.26 -20.43
CA LYS A 308 16.97 17.98 -21.73
C LYS A 308 16.01 17.19 -22.62
N ALA A 309 16.01 17.47 -23.91
CA ALA A 309 15.24 16.75 -24.93
C ALA A 309 16.19 15.88 -25.76
N LEU A 310 15.92 14.58 -25.82
CA LEU A 310 16.67 13.58 -26.58
C LEU A 310 15.77 13.08 -27.71
N ARG A 311 16.21 13.28 -28.96
CA ARG A 311 15.49 12.81 -30.15
C ARG A 311 16.06 11.47 -30.58
N HIS A 312 15.21 10.46 -30.70
CA HIS A 312 15.58 9.13 -31.17
C HIS A 312 14.66 8.73 -32.33
N SER A 313 15.24 8.28 -33.44
CA SER A 313 14.50 7.64 -34.51
C SER A 313 14.46 6.12 -34.34
N ARG A 314 13.28 5.53 -34.28
CA ARG A 314 13.08 4.07 -34.28
C ARG A 314 12.29 3.62 -35.51
N LEU A 315 12.55 2.40 -35.98
CA LEU A 315 11.75 1.79 -37.03
C LEU A 315 10.54 1.10 -36.38
N GLU A 316 9.34 1.47 -36.80
CA GLU A 316 8.09 0.86 -36.35
C GLU A 316 7.30 0.28 -37.51
N ARG A 317 6.50 -0.75 -37.22
CA ARG A 317 5.54 -1.28 -38.18
C ARG A 317 4.42 -0.27 -38.38
N CYS A 318 4.22 0.15 -39.62
CA CYS A 318 3.22 1.11 -40.05
C CYS A 318 2.43 0.56 -41.24
N HIS A 319 1.31 1.20 -41.57
CA HIS A 319 0.50 0.87 -42.76
C HIS A 319 0.19 -0.63 -42.91
N CYS A 320 -0.14 -1.29 -41.80
CA CYS A 320 -0.46 -2.71 -41.77
C CYS A 320 -1.77 -3.01 -42.52
N ARG A 321 -1.74 -3.99 -43.42
CA ARG A 321 -2.90 -4.49 -44.16
C ARG A 321 -3.20 -5.92 -43.74
N TYR A 322 -4.46 -6.18 -43.41
CA TYR A 322 -4.95 -7.51 -43.09
C TYR A 322 -5.47 -8.20 -44.35
N HIS A 323 -5.00 -9.41 -44.59
CA HIS A 323 -5.44 -10.29 -45.67
C HIS A 323 -6.38 -11.36 -45.08
N TRP A 324 -7.63 -11.39 -45.57
CA TRP A 324 -8.66 -12.32 -45.14
C TRP A 324 -8.31 -13.76 -45.57
N CYS A 325 -7.55 -14.41 -44.69
CA CYS A 325 -7.00 -15.77 -44.72
C CYS A 325 -5.96 -15.96 -43.58
N CYS A 326 -5.69 -14.90 -42.77
CA CYS A 326 -4.91 -14.84 -41.52
C CYS A 326 -3.50 -14.24 -41.60
N ARG A 327 -3.22 -13.35 -42.56
CA ARG A 327 -1.92 -12.66 -42.67
C ARG A 327 -2.06 -11.15 -42.46
N VAL A 328 -1.08 -10.54 -41.78
CA VAL A 328 -0.93 -9.08 -41.66
C VAL A 328 0.43 -8.69 -42.22
N ASP A 329 0.42 -7.90 -43.28
CA ASP A 329 1.63 -7.37 -43.89
C ASP A 329 1.77 -5.88 -43.53
N CYS A 330 2.92 -5.50 -42.98
CA CYS A 330 3.21 -4.13 -42.54
C CYS A 330 4.49 -3.62 -43.20
N GLN A 331 4.56 -2.32 -43.43
CA GLN A 331 5.79 -1.64 -43.83
C GLN A 331 6.57 -1.22 -42.58
N LEU A 332 7.88 -0.95 -42.73
CA LEU A 332 8.69 -0.35 -41.67
C LEU A 332 8.83 1.15 -41.95
N CYS A 333 8.28 1.97 -41.06
CA CYS A 333 8.42 3.43 -41.10
C CYS A 333 9.43 3.90 -40.08
N ARG A 334 10.18 4.94 -40.41
CA ARG A 334 11.03 5.65 -39.46
C ARG A 334 10.20 6.65 -38.67
N VAL A 335 10.04 6.41 -37.38
CA VAL A 335 9.33 7.29 -36.45
C VAL A 335 10.35 8.00 -35.57
N THR A 336 10.36 9.33 -35.58
CA THR A 336 11.16 10.15 -34.68
C THR A 336 10.37 10.49 -33.43
N SER A 337 10.81 10.01 -32.27
CA SER A 337 10.25 10.35 -30.97
C SER A 337 11.20 11.25 -30.19
N GLU A 338 10.64 12.18 -29.43
CA GLU A 338 11.39 13.05 -28.51
C GLU A 338 11.08 12.65 -27.07
N GLU A 339 12.13 12.34 -26.31
CA GLU A 339 12.04 11.98 -24.90
C GLU A 339 12.67 13.08 -24.05
N HIS A 340 12.05 13.40 -22.92
CA HIS A 340 12.52 14.46 -22.04
C HIS A 340 13.01 13.90 -20.72
N TYR A 341 14.15 14.41 -20.25
CA TYR A 341 14.77 13.98 -19.02
C TYR A 341 15.08 15.19 -18.14
N CYS A 342 14.86 15.07 -16.84
CA CYS A 342 15.19 16.14 -15.90
C CYS A 342 16.70 16.38 -15.85
N ASN A 343 17.08 17.67 -15.77
CA ASN A 343 18.46 18.08 -15.56
C ASN A 343 18.94 17.71 -14.16
#